data_AF-A0A522XXJ8-F1
#
_entry.id   AF-A0A522XXJ8-F1
#
_cell.length_a   1.000
_cell.length_b   1.000
_cell.length_c   1.000
_cell.angle_alpha   90.00
_cell.angle_beta   90.00
_cell.angle_gamma   90.00
#
_symmetry.space_group_name_H-M   'P 1'
#
loop_
_entity.id
_entity.type
_entity.pdbx_description
1 polymer ?
#
loop_
_entity_poly.entity_id
_entity_poly.type
_entity_poly.pdbx_seq_one_letter_code
_entity_poly.pdbx_strand_id
1 'polypeptide(L)'
;MFQLNKNSKSGAGSGSEKKTNPAKPLLAKPEENTAEIREILRWSDQNKEKIQKFLDKVKENYNGTVIPEIRYVEGRYLYLALKEVEEVVTNVDFLDKLTHPKLDLLEKFVYNRFLVCPEHQSSFLVNVRLFCPKCNSISVEKLHLLEHKSCGYLAEKSKFLDLDPDNLKCPSCNKSIKAPQKELRIPATWYFCGDCKEKFDDATISFYCKEYDHDFNVNEAKTITVYGYLLTSSGTKPPFDYLKLKSELAKLLAKFRFSAEENYTVKGRSGHDHTIDVYGTDDKNQSVFILINDSDQNNSIDSRIIQILDTSPKIAILIGYTSITEKTKSIASKYNVSIILSQNISEILSEAEKAISHKLQIDSGQNK
;
A
#
# COMPACT_ATOMS: atom_id res chain seq x y z
N MET A 1 13.15 -63.14 -43.14
CA MET A 1 14.13 -64.03 -42.46
C MET A 1 13.84 -63.95 -40.97
N PHE A 2 13.17 -64.96 -40.39
CA PHE A 2 13.77 -66.14 -39.71
C PHE A 2 14.61 -65.69 -38.49
N GLN A 3 14.37 -66.07 -37.23
CA GLN A 3 13.74 -67.25 -36.58
C GLN A 3 13.14 -66.79 -35.23
N LEU A 4 11.95 -67.18 -34.77
CA LEU A 4 11.58 -68.46 -34.13
C LEU A 4 12.60 -68.98 -33.10
N ASN A 5 12.23 -68.90 -31.81
CA ASN A 5 12.43 -70.05 -30.95
C ASN A 5 11.24 -70.24 -30.00
N LYS A 6 10.68 -71.45 -30.05
CA LYS A 6 9.62 -71.96 -29.19
C LYS A 6 10.25 -72.46 -27.89
N ASN A 7 9.57 -72.29 -26.76
CA ASN A 7 9.23 -73.46 -25.95
C ASN A 7 8.10 -73.20 -24.96
N SER A 8 7.13 -74.10 -25.05
CA SER A 8 5.98 -74.33 -24.21
C SER A 8 6.32 -75.04 -22.91
N LYS A 9 5.57 -74.75 -21.83
CA LYS A 9 4.96 -75.67 -20.85
C LYS A 9 4.35 -74.79 -19.74
N SER A 10 3.04 -74.58 -19.70
CA SER A 10 2.00 -75.40 -19.04
C SER A 10 2.18 -75.51 -17.53
N GLY A 11 1.21 -74.99 -16.76
CA GLY A 11 1.08 -75.29 -15.34
C GLY A 11 0.35 -74.20 -14.57
N ALA A 12 -0.96 -74.38 -14.40
CA ALA A 12 -1.82 -73.54 -13.59
C ALA A 12 -1.47 -73.62 -12.10
N GLY A 13 -1.71 -72.55 -11.34
CA GLY A 13 -1.52 -72.55 -9.90
C GLY A 13 -1.80 -71.18 -9.28
N SER A 14 -3.05 -71.00 -8.87
CA SER A 14 -3.58 -69.90 -8.07
C SER A 14 -2.72 -69.48 -6.87
N GLY A 15 -2.51 -68.18 -6.70
CA GLY A 15 -1.94 -67.61 -5.47
C GLY A 15 -1.77 -66.09 -5.61
N SER A 16 -2.78 -65.33 -5.19
CA SER A 16 -2.72 -63.88 -5.10
C SER A 16 -1.65 -63.46 -4.08
N GLU A 17 -0.45 -63.11 -4.54
CA GLU A 17 0.56 -62.44 -3.72
C GLU A 17 0.03 -61.06 -3.31
N LYS A 18 -0.23 -60.91 -2.01
CA LYS A 18 -0.36 -59.60 -1.37
C LYS A 18 0.95 -58.85 -1.57
N LYS A 19 0.97 -57.89 -2.50
CA LYS A 19 1.99 -56.84 -2.54
C LYS A 19 1.88 -56.04 -1.24
N THR A 20 2.72 -56.37 -0.26
CA THR A 20 3.01 -55.50 0.86
C THR A 20 3.71 -54.27 0.30
N ASN A 21 2.98 -53.16 0.29
CA ASN A 21 3.52 -51.84 -0.02
C ASN A 21 4.64 -51.54 0.99
N PRO A 22 5.86 -51.16 0.59
CA PRO A 22 6.87 -50.75 1.56
C PRO A 22 6.36 -49.49 2.27
N ALA A 23 6.29 -49.57 3.59
CA ALA A 23 5.86 -48.47 4.43
C ALA A 23 6.68 -47.23 4.09
N LYS A 24 5.98 -46.18 3.64
CA LYS A 24 6.49 -44.82 3.48
C LYS A 24 7.21 -44.46 4.79
N PRO A 25 8.46 -43.99 4.77
CA PRO A 25 9.12 -43.56 6.00
C PRO A 25 8.24 -42.51 6.66
N LEU A 26 7.83 -42.75 7.90
CA LEU A 26 7.26 -41.73 8.76
C LEU A 26 8.30 -40.60 8.78
N LEU A 27 7.94 -39.47 8.15
CA LEU A 27 8.67 -38.22 8.28
C LEU A 27 8.86 -37.98 9.78
N ALA A 28 10.09 -38.09 10.24
CA ALA A 28 10.45 -37.72 11.60
C ALA A 28 9.95 -36.28 11.82
N LYS A 29 9.19 -36.08 12.90
CA LYS A 29 8.84 -34.73 13.36
C LYS A 29 10.15 -33.94 13.50
N PRO A 30 10.18 -32.64 13.16
CA PRO A 30 11.38 -31.85 13.37
C PRO A 30 11.79 -32.01 14.83
N GLU A 31 13.03 -32.38 15.08
CA GLU A 31 13.57 -32.39 16.44
C GLU A 31 13.43 -30.96 16.97
N GLU A 32 12.40 -30.72 17.78
CA GLU A 32 12.20 -29.47 18.50
C GLU A 32 13.51 -29.18 19.25
N ASN A 33 14.18 -28.08 18.91
CA ASN A 33 15.44 -27.70 19.52
C ASN A 33 15.23 -27.44 21.02
N THR A 34 15.46 -28.48 21.83
CA THR A 34 15.13 -28.49 23.26
C THR A 34 15.84 -27.40 24.05
N ALA A 35 16.96 -26.87 23.54
CA ALA A 35 17.69 -25.76 24.16
C ALA A 35 16.95 -24.43 23.99
N GLU A 36 16.49 -24.13 22.77
CA GLU A 36 15.74 -22.90 22.43
C GLU A 36 14.40 -22.84 23.20
N ILE A 37 13.70 -23.97 23.30
CA ILE A 37 12.46 -24.08 24.08
C ILE A 37 12.70 -23.83 25.57
N ARG A 38 13.81 -24.31 26.13
CA ARG A 38 14.15 -24.04 27.54
C ARG A 38 14.48 -22.57 27.75
N GLU A 39 15.16 -21.96 26.79
CA GLU A 39 15.52 -20.54 26.85
C GLU A 39 14.29 -19.64 26.80
N ILE A 40 13.35 -19.88 25.89
CA ILE A 40 12.14 -19.08 25.77
C ILE A 40 11.23 -19.21 27.00
N LEU A 41 11.09 -20.41 27.56
CA LEU A 41 10.30 -20.63 28.79
C LEU A 41 10.96 -19.94 29.98
N ARG A 42 12.29 -20.07 30.14
CA ARG A 42 13.04 -19.35 31.19
C ARG A 42 12.89 -17.84 31.05
N TRP A 43 12.99 -17.31 29.84
CA TRP A 43 12.78 -15.88 29.57
C TRP A 43 11.35 -15.45 29.91
N SER A 44 10.35 -16.25 29.55
CA SER A 44 8.94 -15.97 29.88
C SER A 44 8.71 -15.93 31.39
N ASP A 45 9.27 -16.89 32.13
CA ASP A 45 9.15 -16.92 33.61
C ASP A 45 9.81 -15.69 34.25
N GLN A 46 10.99 -15.30 33.77
CA GLN A 46 11.70 -14.09 34.25
C GLN A 46 10.96 -12.79 33.95
N ASN A 47 10.15 -12.77 32.88
CA ASN A 47 9.43 -11.57 32.43
C ASN A 47 7.92 -11.66 32.68
N LYS A 48 7.44 -12.62 33.48
CA LYS A 48 6.01 -12.95 33.62
C LYS A 48 5.13 -11.75 33.94
N GLU A 49 5.50 -10.94 34.94
CA GLU A 49 4.73 -9.75 35.33
C GLU A 49 4.69 -8.70 34.22
N LYS A 50 5.83 -8.48 33.56
CA LYS A 50 5.97 -7.54 32.45
C LYS A 50 5.12 -7.96 31.25
N ILE A 51 5.16 -9.26 30.90
CA ILE A 51 4.38 -9.84 29.83
C ILE A 51 2.88 -9.68 30.13
N GLN A 52 2.43 -10.06 31.33
CA GLN A 52 1.01 -9.95 31.69
C GLN A 52 0.53 -8.49 31.60
N LYS A 53 1.28 -7.55 32.19
CA LYS A 53 0.99 -6.12 32.11
C LYS A 53 0.94 -5.64 30.66
N PHE A 54 1.84 -6.11 29.81
CA PHE A 54 1.86 -5.76 28.39
C PHE A 54 0.61 -6.24 27.67
N LEU A 55 0.22 -7.52 27.83
CA LEU A 55 -0.96 -8.08 27.18
C LEU A 55 -2.24 -7.37 27.63
N ASP A 56 -2.37 -7.04 28.93
CA ASP A 56 -3.51 -6.29 29.46
C ASP A 56 -3.59 -4.90 28.83
N LYS A 57 -2.46 -4.18 28.75
CA LYS A 57 -2.39 -2.86 28.12
C LYS A 57 -2.66 -2.89 26.61
N VAL A 58 -2.17 -3.91 25.92
CA VAL A 58 -2.46 -4.13 24.49
C VAL A 58 -3.96 -4.38 24.28
N LYS A 59 -4.61 -5.13 25.16
CA LYS A 59 -6.06 -5.36 25.10
C LYS A 59 -6.86 -4.09 25.38
N GLU A 60 -6.49 -3.32 26.40
CA GLU A 60 -7.20 -2.10 26.84
C GLU A 60 -7.02 -0.92 25.88
N ASN A 61 -5.77 -0.63 25.47
CA ASN A 61 -5.42 0.61 24.78
C ASN A 61 -5.30 0.43 23.26
N TYR A 62 -5.06 -0.80 22.80
CA TYR A 62 -4.71 -1.11 21.41
C TYR A 62 -5.63 -2.16 20.76
N ASN A 63 -6.78 -2.45 21.37
CA ASN A 63 -7.77 -3.43 20.88
C ASN A 63 -7.15 -4.80 20.52
N GLY A 64 -6.12 -5.22 21.27
CA GLY A 64 -5.45 -6.50 21.03
C GLY A 64 -4.46 -6.53 19.87
N THR A 65 -4.14 -5.39 19.24
CA THR A 65 -3.21 -5.33 18.10
C THR A 65 -2.12 -4.28 18.25
N VAL A 66 -0.89 -4.71 18.06
CA VAL A 66 0.32 -3.88 18.12
C VAL A 66 0.81 -3.67 16.70
N ILE A 67 0.71 -2.42 16.22
CA ILE A 67 1.26 -2.00 14.92
C ILE A 67 2.46 -1.07 15.11
N PRO A 68 3.40 -1.06 14.15
CA PRO A 68 4.52 -0.16 14.16
C PRO A 68 4.09 1.27 13.77
N GLU A 69 4.67 2.27 14.42
CA GLU A 69 4.70 3.65 13.93
C GLU A 69 5.86 3.80 12.95
N ILE A 70 5.57 4.17 11.70
CA ILE A 70 6.59 4.38 10.66
C ILE A 70 7.04 5.83 10.66
N ARG A 71 8.34 6.07 10.85
CA ARG A 71 8.98 7.39 10.79
C ARG A 71 9.70 7.57 9.46
N TYR A 72 8.94 7.99 8.45
CA TYR A 72 9.46 8.11 7.06
C TYR A 72 10.62 9.09 6.90
N VAL A 73 10.69 10.14 7.74
CA VAL A 73 11.79 11.10 7.70
C VAL A 73 13.08 10.51 8.27
N GLU A 74 12.96 9.65 9.29
CA GLU A 74 14.08 9.01 9.99
C GLU A 74 14.48 7.67 9.35
N GLY A 75 13.62 7.06 8.54
CA GLY A 75 13.87 5.73 7.95
C GLY A 75 13.65 4.57 8.90
N ARG A 76 12.86 4.76 9.96
CA ARG A 76 12.78 3.81 11.08
C ARG A 76 11.33 3.53 11.46
N TYR A 77 11.13 2.49 12.26
CA TYR A 77 9.81 2.16 12.81
C TYR A 77 9.92 1.82 14.30
N LEU A 78 8.86 2.12 15.05
CA LEU A 78 8.82 1.97 16.50
C LEU A 78 7.52 1.28 16.94
N TYR A 79 7.58 0.46 17.99
CA TYR A 79 6.39 -0.08 18.62
C TYR A 79 6.09 0.70 19.91
N LEU A 80 5.26 1.74 19.80
CA LEU A 80 4.95 2.60 20.95
C LEU A 80 4.25 1.87 22.10
N ALA A 81 3.53 0.78 21.82
CA ALA A 81 2.91 -0.07 22.84
C ALA A 81 3.91 -0.61 23.88
N LEU A 82 5.20 -0.75 23.51
CA LEU A 82 6.25 -1.17 24.43
C LEU A 82 6.48 -0.17 25.58
N LYS A 83 6.11 1.11 25.42
CA LYS A 83 6.21 2.13 26.48
C LYS A 83 5.30 1.83 27.67
N GLU A 84 4.18 1.15 27.47
CA GLU A 84 3.21 0.80 28.53
C GLU A 84 3.83 -0.08 29.63
N VAL A 85 4.94 -0.74 29.31
CA VAL A 85 5.71 -1.62 30.20
C VAL A 85 7.17 -1.20 30.34
N GLU A 86 7.48 0.07 30.05
CA GLU A 86 8.84 0.62 30.17
C GLU A 86 9.88 -0.21 29.36
N GLU A 87 9.44 -0.77 28.24
CA GLU A 87 10.30 -1.50 27.30
C GLU A 87 10.78 -0.58 26.17
N VAL A 88 11.94 -0.88 25.60
CA VAL A 88 12.51 -0.08 24.52
C VAL A 88 11.66 -0.23 23.27
N VAL A 89 11.17 0.87 22.69
CA VAL A 89 10.24 0.85 21.54
C VAL A 89 10.78 0.22 20.25
N THR A 90 12.09 -0.02 20.18
CA THR A 90 12.76 -0.72 19.06
C THR A 90 13.04 -2.20 19.36
N ASN A 91 12.63 -2.70 20.54
CA ASN A 91 12.86 -4.08 20.96
C ASN A 91 11.87 -5.03 20.28
N VAL A 92 12.10 -5.32 19.00
CA VAL A 92 11.29 -6.25 18.21
C VAL A 92 11.40 -7.68 18.74
N ASP A 93 12.55 -8.05 19.31
CA ASP A 93 12.81 -9.36 19.90
C ASP A 93 11.83 -9.69 21.04
N PHE A 94 11.46 -8.69 21.88
CA PHE A 94 10.43 -8.87 22.90
C PHE A 94 9.10 -9.33 22.29
N LEU A 95 8.65 -8.71 21.19
CA LEU A 95 7.41 -9.06 20.52
C LEU A 95 7.52 -10.41 19.79
N ASP A 96 8.63 -10.65 19.10
CA ASP A 96 8.88 -11.90 18.38
C ASP A 96 8.88 -13.10 19.32
N LYS A 97 9.45 -12.97 20.53
CA LYS A 97 9.43 -14.02 21.55
C LYS A 97 8.00 -14.39 21.98
N LEU A 98 7.09 -13.41 22.09
CA LEU A 98 5.69 -13.66 22.42
C LEU A 98 4.93 -14.42 21.32
N THR A 99 5.47 -14.46 20.10
CA THR A 99 4.95 -15.27 18.98
C THR A 99 5.46 -16.71 18.97
N HIS A 100 6.38 -17.06 19.87
CA HIS A 100 6.96 -18.38 19.89
C HIS A 100 5.86 -19.44 20.15
N PRO A 101 5.82 -20.57 19.42
CA PRO A 101 4.73 -21.56 19.52
C PRO A 101 4.49 -22.16 20.91
N LYS A 102 5.48 -22.07 21.82
CA LYS A 102 5.35 -22.52 23.22
C LYS A 102 4.70 -21.48 24.15
N LEU A 103 4.76 -20.20 23.79
CA LEU A 103 4.08 -19.13 24.51
C LEU A 103 2.72 -18.85 23.88
N ASP A 104 2.69 -18.72 22.55
CA ASP A 104 1.49 -18.53 21.74
C ASP A 104 0.59 -17.39 22.26
N LEU A 105 1.23 -16.27 22.63
CA LEU A 105 0.56 -15.10 23.20
C LEU A 105 0.23 -14.07 22.12
N LEU A 106 1.07 -13.99 21.09
CA LEU A 106 0.87 -13.15 19.92
C LEU A 106 0.96 -13.95 18.61
N GLU A 107 0.13 -13.61 17.63
CA GLU A 107 0.29 -13.95 16.22
C GLU A 107 0.92 -12.77 15.47
N LYS A 108 1.89 -13.02 14.58
CA LYS A 108 2.48 -11.97 13.73
C LYS A 108 1.92 -11.99 12.31
N PHE A 109 1.73 -10.80 11.75
CA PHE A 109 1.35 -10.61 10.34
C PHE A 109 2.24 -9.56 9.68
N VAL A 110 2.41 -9.65 8.36
CA VAL A 110 3.20 -8.67 7.61
C VAL A 110 2.43 -7.33 7.57
N TYR A 111 2.98 -6.30 8.19
CA TYR A 111 2.45 -4.94 8.14
C TYR A 111 3.01 -4.18 6.94
N ASN A 112 4.33 -4.25 6.73
CA ASN A 112 5.00 -3.60 5.60
C ASN A 112 6.30 -4.33 5.22
N ARG A 113 6.81 -4.08 4.01
CA ARG A 113 8.14 -4.48 3.57
C ARG A 113 8.86 -3.28 2.98
N PHE A 114 10.01 -2.95 3.54
CA PHE A 114 10.83 -1.86 3.05
C PHE A 114 12.03 -2.40 2.28
N LEU A 115 12.35 -1.72 1.18
CA LEU A 115 13.63 -1.89 0.50
C LEU A 115 14.71 -1.14 1.28
N VAL A 116 15.85 -1.78 1.51
CA VAL A 116 16.95 -1.25 2.30
C VAL A 116 18.29 -1.47 1.61
N CYS A 117 19.28 -0.70 2.03
CA CYS A 117 20.66 -0.89 1.60
C CYS A 117 21.17 -2.29 2.02
N PRO A 118 21.91 -3.00 1.15
CA PRO A 118 22.47 -4.31 1.48
C PRO A 118 23.43 -4.29 2.67
N GLU A 119 24.15 -3.18 2.84
CA GLU A 119 25.12 -2.93 3.91
C GLU A 119 24.46 -2.34 5.16
N HIS A 120 23.43 -1.50 4.99
CA HIS A 120 22.78 -0.74 6.05
C HIS A 120 21.28 -1.04 6.15
N GLN A 121 20.92 -2.11 6.84
CA GLN A 121 19.52 -2.59 6.95
C GLN A 121 18.74 -1.95 8.10
N SER A 122 19.39 -1.15 8.94
CA SER A 122 18.78 -0.43 10.06
C SER A 122 17.88 0.73 9.63
N SER A 123 17.92 1.12 8.35
CA SER A 123 17.22 2.27 7.80
C SER A 123 16.65 1.99 6.43
N PHE A 124 15.42 2.44 6.18
CA PHE A 124 14.75 2.33 4.89
C PHE A 124 14.76 3.63 4.07
N LEU A 125 15.62 4.61 4.39
CA LEU A 125 15.78 5.81 3.57
C LEU A 125 16.54 5.52 2.28
N VAL A 126 15.83 4.93 1.32
CA VAL A 126 16.33 4.61 -0.01
C VAL A 126 15.58 5.42 -1.05
N ASN A 127 16.33 6.13 -1.90
CA ASN A 127 15.77 6.85 -3.04
C ASN A 127 16.18 6.19 -4.35
N VAL A 128 15.40 6.44 -5.40
CA VAL A 128 15.81 6.11 -6.77
C VAL A 128 16.69 7.23 -7.32
N ARG A 129 17.81 6.89 -7.94
CA ARG A 129 18.64 7.80 -8.74
C ARG A 129 18.76 7.30 -10.18
N LEU A 130 18.76 8.25 -11.11
CA LEU A 130 18.98 8.00 -12.53
C LEU A 130 20.39 8.45 -12.89
N PHE A 131 21.10 7.62 -13.63
CA PHE A 131 22.45 7.87 -14.09
C PHE A 131 22.51 7.86 -15.61
N CYS A 132 23.32 8.76 -16.17
CA CYS A 132 23.61 8.78 -17.59
C CYS A 132 24.45 7.54 -17.95
N PRO A 133 24.02 6.71 -18.91
CA PRO A 133 24.75 5.49 -19.27
C PRO A 133 26.11 5.77 -19.92
N LYS A 134 26.33 6.98 -20.47
CA LYS A 134 27.59 7.34 -21.13
C LYS A 134 28.65 7.88 -20.16
N CYS A 135 28.27 8.77 -19.24
CA CYS A 135 29.23 9.45 -18.36
C CYS A 135 29.02 9.18 -16.87
N ASN A 136 28.01 8.36 -16.51
CA ASN A 136 27.65 8.04 -15.13
C ASN A 136 27.31 9.27 -14.26
N SER A 137 26.88 10.37 -14.88
CA SER A 137 26.39 11.55 -14.16
C SER A 137 24.95 11.38 -13.69
N ILE A 138 24.63 11.91 -12.52
CA ILE A 138 23.26 12.02 -11.97
C ILE A 138 22.45 13.17 -12.59
N SER A 139 23.09 14.03 -13.39
CA SER A 139 22.50 15.17 -14.07
C SER A 139 21.66 14.67 -15.26
N VAL A 140 20.55 13.97 -14.96
CA VAL A 140 19.67 13.33 -15.94
C VAL A 140 18.27 13.92 -15.84
N GLU A 141 17.80 14.52 -16.93
CA GLU A 141 16.45 15.06 -17.06
C GLU A 141 15.59 14.15 -17.95
N LYS A 142 14.33 13.96 -17.55
CA LYS A 142 13.35 13.20 -18.34
C LYS A 142 12.74 14.11 -19.41
N LEU A 143 12.97 13.78 -20.68
CA LEU A 143 12.40 14.46 -21.84
C LEU A 143 11.13 13.75 -22.32
N HIS A 144 10.05 14.53 -22.44
CA HIS A 144 8.85 14.10 -23.15
C HIS A 144 9.01 14.36 -24.65
N LEU A 145 9.07 13.30 -25.43
CA LEU A 145 8.97 13.40 -26.87
C LEU A 145 7.52 13.52 -27.29
N LEU A 146 7.23 14.47 -28.18
CA LEU A 146 5.96 14.62 -28.84
C LEU A 146 6.11 14.22 -30.30
N GLU A 147 5.17 13.39 -30.74
CA GLU A 147 5.01 13.01 -32.13
C GLU A 147 3.78 13.68 -32.71
N HIS A 148 3.96 14.36 -33.83
CA HIS A 148 2.84 14.81 -34.64
C HIS A 148 2.30 13.65 -35.48
N LYS A 149 1.12 13.14 -35.13
CA LYS A 149 0.55 11.93 -35.75
C LYS A 149 0.36 12.02 -37.26
N SER A 150 0.13 13.22 -37.81
CA SER A 150 -0.16 13.36 -39.24
C SER A 150 1.08 13.33 -40.14
N CYS A 151 2.27 13.66 -39.62
CA CYS A 151 3.53 13.62 -40.39
C CYS A 151 4.64 12.78 -39.77
N GLY A 152 4.43 12.23 -38.57
CA GLY A 152 5.40 11.39 -37.86
C GLY A 152 6.59 12.15 -37.24
N TYR A 153 6.60 13.49 -37.29
CA TYR A 153 7.71 14.27 -36.74
C TYR A 153 7.78 14.12 -35.21
N LEU A 154 8.95 13.71 -34.72
CA LEU A 154 9.24 13.43 -33.32
C LEU A 154 10.26 14.45 -32.80
N ALA A 155 9.91 15.18 -31.76
CA ALA A 155 10.82 16.11 -31.10
C ALA A 155 10.44 16.33 -29.63
N GLU A 156 11.33 16.98 -28.87
CA GLU A 156 11.03 17.40 -27.49
C GLU A 156 9.86 18.35 -27.43
N LYS A 157 9.11 18.30 -26.33
CA LYS A 157 7.96 19.19 -26.07
C LYS A 157 8.28 20.68 -26.29
N SER A 158 9.48 21.14 -25.89
CA SER A 158 9.95 22.52 -26.10
C SER A 158 9.89 22.95 -27.57
N LYS A 159 10.28 22.07 -28.50
CA LYS A 159 10.25 22.35 -29.95
C LYS A 159 8.84 22.51 -30.51
N PHE A 160 7.81 22.06 -29.80
CA PHE A 160 6.42 22.33 -30.14
C PHE A 160 5.90 23.59 -29.42
N LEU A 161 6.32 23.85 -28.18
CA LEU A 161 5.79 24.90 -27.30
C LEU A 161 6.42 26.29 -27.47
N ASP A 162 7.54 26.42 -28.18
CA ASP A 162 8.10 27.75 -28.54
C ASP A 162 7.20 28.54 -29.52
N LEU A 163 6.08 27.95 -29.94
CA LEU A 163 5.06 28.55 -30.78
C LEU A 163 3.84 28.80 -29.90
N ASP A 164 3.60 30.09 -29.58
CA ASP A 164 2.35 30.72 -29.13
C ASP A 164 1.17 29.73 -28.91
N PRO A 165 0.57 29.62 -27.70
CA PRO A 165 -0.49 28.64 -27.39
C PRO A 165 -1.65 28.61 -28.40
N ASP A 166 -1.94 29.73 -29.03
CA ASP A 166 -3.00 29.89 -30.03
C ASP A 166 -2.56 29.53 -31.46
N ASN A 167 -1.26 29.27 -31.68
CA ASN A 167 -0.61 29.03 -32.97
C ASN A 167 0.37 27.84 -32.96
N LEU A 168 0.01 26.75 -32.27
CA LEU A 168 0.80 25.52 -32.28
C LEU A 168 0.93 24.98 -33.71
N LYS A 169 2.16 24.88 -34.23
CA LYS A 169 2.46 24.30 -35.55
C LYS A 169 3.51 23.21 -35.44
N CYS A 170 3.41 22.21 -36.30
CA CYS A 170 4.46 21.20 -36.41
C CYS A 170 5.71 21.83 -37.05
N PRO A 171 6.91 21.77 -36.41
CA PRO A 171 8.13 22.35 -36.97
C PRO A 171 8.58 21.74 -38.31
N SER A 172 8.19 20.49 -38.58
CA SER A 172 8.58 19.79 -39.80
C SER A 172 7.63 20.03 -40.97
N CYS A 173 6.32 19.88 -40.78
CA CYS A 173 5.34 20.00 -41.87
C CYS A 173 4.59 21.33 -41.89
N ASN A 174 4.87 22.21 -40.94
CA ASN A 174 4.27 23.55 -40.75
C ASN A 174 2.73 23.56 -40.65
N LYS A 175 2.09 22.41 -40.46
CA LYS A 175 0.63 22.30 -40.27
C LYS A 175 0.26 22.80 -38.88
N SER A 176 -0.83 23.57 -38.81
CA SER A 176 -1.44 24.00 -37.56
C SER A 176 -2.05 22.80 -36.83
N ILE A 177 -1.74 22.70 -35.54
CA ILE A 177 -2.20 21.65 -34.63
C ILE A 177 -3.31 22.27 -33.78
N LYS A 178 -4.56 22.01 -34.16
CA LYS A 178 -5.74 22.66 -33.52
C LYS A 178 -6.28 21.84 -32.35
N ALA A 179 -6.09 20.53 -32.39
CA ALA A 179 -6.49 19.61 -31.32
C ALA A 179 -5.28 18.79 -30.83
N PRO A 180 -4.38 19.37 -30.00
CA PRO A 180 -3.17 18.71 -29.52
C PRO A 180 -3.41 17.31 -28.94
N GLN A 181 -4.50 17.13 -28.19
CA GLN A 181 -4.86 15.83 -27.59
C GLN A 181 -5.15 14.72 -28.63
N LYS A 182 -5.61 15.10 -29.83
CA LYS A 182 -5.92 14.17 -30.92
C LYS A 182 -4.74 14.02 -31.87
N GLU A 183 -3.98 15.09 -32.10
CA GLU A 183 -2.98 15.20 -33.16
C GLU A 183 -1.54 14.94 -32.67
N LEU A 184 -1.29 15.04 -31.36
CA LEU A 184 -0.02 14.72 -30.73
C LEU A 184 -0.11 13.44 -29.90
N ARG A 185 0.99 12.71 -29.79
CA ARG A 185 1.17 11.62 -28.82
C ARG A 185 2.57 11.65 -28.22
N ILE A 186 2.72 11.02 -27.06
CA ILE A 186 4.02 10.75 -26.45
C ILE A 186 4.36 9.29 -26.76
N PRO A 187 5.21 8.99 -27.76
CA PRO A 187 5.49 7.60 -28.13
C PRO A 187 6.57 6.95 -27.25
N ALA A 188 7.46 7.75 -26.68
CA ALA A 188 8.58 7.30 -25.87
C ALA A 188 8.98 8.38 -24.85
N THR A 189 9.69 7.94 -23.81
CA THR A 189 10.43 8.82 -22.92
C THR A 189 11.89 8.80 -23.35
N TRP A 190 12.49 9.96 -23.54
CA TRP A 190 13.95 10.08 -23.62
C TRP A 190 14.48 10.73 -22.36
N TYR A 191 15.78 10.66 -22.19
CA TYR A 191 16.52 11.29 -21.14
C TYR A 191 17.61 12.15 -21.76
N PHE A 192 17.96 13.24 -21.07
CA PHE A 192 19.04 14.12 -21.46
C PHE A 192 20.00 14.31 -20.30
N CYS A 193 21.29 14.15 -20.57
CA CYS A 193 22.31 14.43 -19.58
C CYS A 193 22.76 15.89 -19.63
N GLY A 194 22.62 16.60 -18.52
CA GLY A 194 23.09 17.98 -18.37
C GLY A 194 24.61 18.12 -18.50
N ASP A 195 25.38 17.08 -18.19
CA ASP A 195 26.84 17.16 -18.13
C ASP A 195 27.49 16.79 -19.48
N CYS A 196 27.13 15.65 -20.07
CA CYS A 196 27.70 15.22 -21.36
C CYS A 196 26.84 15.58 -22.58
N LYS A 197 25.66 16.18 -22.36
CA LYS A 197 24.72 16.64 -23.41
C LYS A 197 24.14 15.55 -24.30
N GLU A 198 24.29 14.29 -23.90
CA GLU A 198 23.75 13.16 -24.64
C GLU A 198 22.27 12.94 -24.40
N LYS A 199 21.62 12.37 -25.41
CA LYS A 199 20.24 11.88 -25.34
C LYS A 199 20.24 10.37 -25.44
N PHE A 200 19.43 9.74 -24.62
CA PHE A 200 19.31 8.28 -24.54
C PHE A 200 17.89 7.91 -24.13
N ASP A 201 17.46 6.70 -24.44
CA ASP A 201 16.11 6.19 -24.18
C ASP A 201 16.04 5.30 -22.92
N ASP A 202 17.18 4.84 -22.41
CA ASP A 202 17.28 4.05 -21.18
C ASP A 202 18.30 4.64 -20.20
N ALA A 203 17.83 5.05 -19.02
CA ALA A 203 18.66 5.59 -17.96
C ALA A 203 19.08 4.48 -16.99
N THR A 204 20.34 4.48 -16.55
CA THR A 204 20.77 3.51 -15.54
C THR A 204 20.10 3.83 -14.21
N ILE A 205 19.30 2.89 -13.70
CA ILE A 205 18.61 3.03 -12.41
C ILE A 205 19.50 2.47 -11.32
N SER A 206 19.73 3.27 -10.29
CA SER A 206 20.39 2.85 -9.05
C SER A 206 19.55 3.26 -7.84
N PHE A 207 19.82 2.63 -6.70
CA PHE A 207 19.29 3.08 -5.43
C PHE A 207 20.34 3.89 -4.67
N TYR A 208 19.88 4.88 -3.91
CA TYR A 208 20.70 5.75 -3.10
C TYR A 208 20.34 5.61 -1.64
N CYS A 209 21.30 5.16 -0.83
CA CYS A 209 21.20 5.11 0.61
C CYS A 209 21.40 6.51 1.17
N LYS A 210 20.32 7.15 1.64
CA LYS A 210 20.37 8.55 2.06
C LYS A 210 21.14 8.78 3.37
N GLU A 211 21.09 7.81 4.29
CA GLU A 211 21.72 7.95 5.61
C GLU A 211 23.25 7.82 5.54
N TYR A 212 23.76 7.02 4.61
CA TYR A 212 25.20 6.72 4.47
C TYR A 212 25.81 7.28 3.18
N ASP A 213 25.04 8.07 2.41
CA ASP A 213 25.46 8.80 1.21
C ASP A 213 26.22 7.95 0.18
N HIS A 214 25.61 6.83 -0.23
CA HIS A 214 26.18 6.00 -1.29
C HIS A 214 25.09 5.35 -2.15
N ASP A 215 25.47 5.02 -3.39
CA ASP A 215 24.62 4.29 -4.33
C ASP A 215 24.84 2.77 -4.22
N PHE A 216 23.82 1.99 -4.57
CA PHE A 216 23.87 0.52 -4.65
C PHE A 216 22.92 -0.01 -5.72
N ASN A 217 23.24 -1.17 -6.28
CA ASN A 217 22.48 -1.71 -7.41
C ASN A 217 21.09 -2.19 -6.98
N VAL A 218 20.11 -2.05 -7.89
CA VAL A 218 18.75 -2.55 -7.69
C VAL A 218 18.72 -4.05 -7.36
N ASN A 219 19.59 -4.84 -7.97
CA ASN A 219 19.68 -6.29 -7.77
C ASN A 219 20.29 -6.68 -6.41
N GLU A 220 21.03 -5.79 -5.78
CA GLU A 220 21.67 -6.02 -4.47
C GLU A 220 20.77 -5.59 -3.31
N ALA A 221 19.69 -4.86 -3.60
CA ALA A 221 18.77 -4.36 -2.61
C ALA A 221 18.20 -5.49 -1.74
N LYS A 222 18.20 -5.27 -0.42
CA LYS A 222 17.58 -6.18 0.53
C LYS A 222 16.20 -5.67 0.91
N THR A 223 15.41 -6.54 1.55
CA THR A 223 14.14 -6.13 2.14
C THR A 223 14.09 -6.49 3.61
N ILE A 224 13.65 -5.55 4.44
CA ILE A 224 13.24 -5.84 5.80
C ILE A 224 11.71 -5.95 5.85
N THR A 225 11.23 -6.90 6.65
CA THR A 225 9.79 -7.04 6.90
C THR A 225 9.48 -6.42 8.25
N VAL A 226 8.50 -5.53 8.27
CA VAL A 226 7.97 -4.95 9.49
C VAL A 226 6.65 -5.65 9.79
N TYR A 227 6.56 -6.23 10.98
CA TYR A 227 5.39 -7.00 11.41
C TYR A 227 4.40 -6.14 12.19
N GLY A 228 3.15 -6.59 12.22
CA GLY A 228 2.21 -6.27 13.29
C GLY A 228 1.97 -7.53 14.12
N TYR A 229 1.50 -7.36 15.35
CA TYR A 229 1.26 -8.45 16.28
C TYR A 229 -0.16 -8.40 16.83
N LEU A 230 -0.78 -9.56 17.00
CA LEU A 230 -2.16 -9.75 17.39
C LEU A 230 -2.22 -10.68 18.61
N LEU A 231 -3.02 -10.37 19.64
CA LEU A 231 -3.23 -11.32 20.75
C LEU A 231 -3.85 -12.64 20.25
N THR A 232 -3.22 -13.79 20.52
CA THR A 232 -3.69 -15.10 20.01
C THR A 232 -5.12 -15.44 20.49
N SER A 233 -5.50 -15.02 21.70
CA SER A 233 -6.85 -15.20 22.24
C SER A 233 -7.93 -14.33 21.58
N SER A 234 -7.56 -13.45 20.64
CA SER A 234 -8.51 -12.62 19.88
C SER A 234 -9.05 -13.28 18.60
N GLY A 235 -8.58 -14.48 18.23
CA GLY A 235 -9.25 -15.42 17.30
C GLY A 235 -9.55 -14.94 15.88
N THR A 236 -9.25 -13.69 15.56
CA THR A 236 -9.49 -12.99 14.30
C THR A 236 -8.59 -11.75 14.34
N LYS A 237 -7.94 -11.37 13.23
CA LYS A 237 -7.44 -9.98 13.06
C LYS A 237 -8.52 -9.06 13.62
N PRO A 238 -8.24 -8.12 14.54
CA PRO A 238 -9.33 -7.32 15.08
C PRO A 238 -10.04 -6.70 13.89
N PRO A 239 -11.37 -6.77 13.83
CA PRO A 239 -12.09 -6.00 12.86
C PRO A 239 -11.58 -4.56 13.01
N PHE A 240 -11.20 -3.94 11.89
CA PHE A 240 -10.90 -2.53 11.87
C PHE A 240 -12.06 -1.84 12.63
N ASP A 241 -11.76 -1.06 13.67
CA ASP A 241 -12.79 -0.55 14.57
C ASP A 241 -13.58 0.57 13.88
N TYR A 242 -14.51 0.16 13.02
CA TYR A 242 -15.33 1.02 12.18
C TYR A 242 -16.20 1.95 13.04
N LEU A 243 -16.61 1.49 14.23
CA LEU A 243 -17.38 2.30 15.17
C LEU A 243 -16.52 3.44 15.75
N LYS A 244 -15.31 3.11 16.24
CA LYS A 244 -14.36 4.13 16.70
C LYS A 244 -13.97 5.09 15.58
N LEU A 245 -13.72 4.59 14.38
CA LEU A 245 -13.42 5.44 13.23
C LEU A 245 -14.57 6.42 12.94
N LYS A 246 -15.82 5.94 12.86
CA LYS A 246 -17.00 6.79 12.61
C LYS A 246 -17.13 7.89 13.66
N SER A 247 -16.99 7.53 14.94
CA SER A 247 -17.07 8.48 16.05
C SER A 247 -15.98 9.56 15.99
N GLU A 248 -14.72 9.18 15.72
CA GLU A 248 -13.62 10.14 15.62
C GLU A 248 -13.73 11.04 14.38
N LEU A 249 -14.22 10.50 13.25
CA LEU A 249 -14.50 11.31 12.05
C LEU A 249 -15.66 12.28 12.27
N ALA A 250 -16.71 11.88 12.99
CA ALA A 250 -17.80 12.78 13.35
C ALA A 250 -17.31 13.93 14.24
N LYS A 251 -16.46 13.63 15.24
CA LYS A 251 -15.78 14.66 16.05
C LYS A 251 -14.88 15.57 15.21
N LEU A 252 -14.17 15.01 14.24
CA LEU A 252 -13.34 15.78 13.31
C LEU A 252 -14.19 16.78 12.52
N LEU A 253 -15.33 16.35 11.96
CA LEU A 253 -16.26 17.24 11.25
C LEU A 253 -16.78 18.37 12.16
N ALA A 254 -17.07 18.07 13.43
CA ALA A 254 -17.48 19.09 14.40
C ALA A 254 -16.42 20.18 14.61
N LYS A 255 -15.11 19.85 14.57
CA LYS A 255 -14.03 20.85 14.62
C LYS A 255 -14.08 21.84 13.45
N PHE A 256 -14.59 21.41 12.31
CA PHE A 256 -14.81 22.24 11.12
C PHE A 256 -16.21 22.89 11.07
N ARG A 257 -16.96 22.90 12.18
CA ARG A 257 -18.32 23.47 12.31
C ARG A 257 -19.40 22.78 11.48
N PHE A 258 -19.20 21.51 11.14
CA PHE A 258 -20.29 20.68 10.61
C PHE A 258 -21.02 19.98 11.76
N SER A 259 -22.35 19.96 11.72
CA SER A 259 -23.14 18.98 12.46
C SER A 259 -22.92 17.61 11.83
N ALA A 260 -22.59 16.60 12.64
CA ALA A 260 -22.21 15.28 12.15
C ALA A 260 -23.15 14.18 12.66
N GLU A 261 -23.58 13.30 11.76
CA GLU A 261 -24.44 12.15 12.04
C GLU A 261 -23.83 10.87 11.44
N GLU A 262 -23.89 9.77 12.19
CA GLU A 262 -23.41 8.47 11.72
C GLU A 262 -24.55 7.68 11.05
N ASN A 263 -24.24 6.95 9.97
CA ASN A 263 -25.19 6.12 9.22
C ASN A 263 -26.45 6.87 8.73
N TYR A 264 -26.27 8.11 8.29
CA TYR A 264 -27.36 8.96 7.83
C TYR A 264 -27.86 8.54 6.44
N THR A 265 -29.17 8.53 6.24
CA THR A 265 -29.77 8.15 4.95
C THR A 265 -30.11 9.39 4.13
N VAL A 266 -29.57 9.46 2.92
CA VAL A 266 -29.79 10.56 1.96
C VAL A 266 -30.47 10.02 0.72
N LYS A 267 -31.44 10.77 0.20
CA LYS A 267 -32.11 10.44 -1.06
C LYS A 267 -31.30 10.94 -2.26
N GLY A 268 -30.94 10.03 -3.15
CA GLY A 268 -30.23 10.35 -4.39
C GLY A 268 -31.15 10.98 -5.44
N ARG A 269 -30.56 11.60 -6.48
CA ARG A 269 -31.29 12.15 -7.62
C ARG A 269 -32.07 11.09 -8.41
N SER A 270 -31.61 9.84 -8.36
CA SER A 270 -32.32 8.68 -8.89
C SER A 270 -33.56 8.27 -8.09
N GLY A 271 -33.78 8.86 -6.91
CA GLY A 271 -34.85 8.49 -5.98
C GLY A 271 -34.53 7.31 -5.06
N HIS A 272 -33.35 6.70 -5.19
CA HIS A 272 -32.87 5.66 -4.27
C HIS A 272 -32.30 6.26 -2.99
N ASP A 273 -32.51 5.55 -1.88
CA ASP A 273 -31.94 5.91 -0.59
C ASP A 273 -30.51 5.37 -0.49
N HIS A 274 -29.58 6.22 -0.05
CA HIS A 274 -28.17 5.89 0.15
C HIS A 274 -27.79 6.14 1.61
N THR A 275 -27.19 5.14 2.26
CA THR A 275 -26.67 5.27 3.62
C THR A 275 -25.24 5.78 3.58
N ILE A 276 -24.99 6.90 4.27
CA ILE A 276 -23.69 7.55 4.38
C ILE A 276 -23.11 7.24 5.76
N ASP A 277 -21.88 6.74 5.82
CA ASP A 277 -21.27 6.26 7.07
C ASP A 277 -21.07 7.39 8.09
N VAL A 278 -20.55 8.54 7.64
CA VAL A 278 -20.52 9.78 8.42
C VAL A 278 -20.94 10.93 7.51
N TYR A 279 -22.02 11.60 7.90
CA TYR A 279 -22.63 12.72 7.21
C TYR A 279 -22.39 14.01 8.00
N GLY A 280 -21.80 15.01 7.35
CA GLY A 280 -21.62 16.34 7.89
C GLY A 280 -22.46 17.38 7.15
N THR A 281 -23.02 18.35 7.87
CA THR A 281 -23.78 19.47 7.31
C THR A 281 -23.47 20.76 8.06
N ASP A 282 -23.21 21.87 7.35
CA ASP A 282 -23.00 23.19 7.95
C ASP A 282 -24.26 24.06 7.91
N ASP A 283 -24.17 25.27 8.48
CA ASP A 283 -25.26 26.25 8.53
C ASP A 283 -25.69 26.76 7.13
N LYS A 284 -24.90 26.49 6.09
CA LYS A 284 -25.18 26.85 4.69
C LYS A 284 -25.74 25.66 3.91
N ASN A 285 -26.10 24.56 4.59
CA ASN A 285 -26.52 23.29 4.00
C ASN A 285 -25.49 22.67 3.05
N GLN A 286 -24.20 22.98 3.24
CA GLN A 286 -23.13 22.28 2.55
C GLN A 286 -22.86 20.95 3.22
N SER A 287 -22.72 19.89 2.41
CA SER A 287 -22.60 18.54 2.92
C SER A 287 -21.23 17.92 2.71
N VAL A 288 -20.77 17.19 3.74
CA VAL A 288 -19.53 16.40 3.73
C VAL A 288 -19.89 14.94 3.91
N PHE A 289 -19.54 14.10 2.95
CA PHE A 289 -19.84 12.67 2.98
C PHE A 289 -18.53 11.91 3.19
N ILE A 290 -18.50 11.07 4.21
CA ILE A 290 -17.41 10.13 4.41
C ILE A 290 -18.00 8.72 4.34
N LEU A 291 -17.49 7.93 3.40
CA LEU A 291 -17.95 6.57 3.12
C LEU A 291 -16.79 5.62 3.37
N ILE A 292 -17.03 4.60 4.19
CA ILE A 292 -16.01 3.70 4.69
C ILE A 292 -16.24 2.31 4.11
N ASN A 293 -15.26 1.79 3.38
CA ASN A 293 -15.33 0.44 2.86
C ASN A 293 -14.95 -0.57 3.95
N ASP A 294 -15.96 -1.26 4.46
CA ASP A 294 -15.79 -2.44 5.28
C ASP A 294 -15.49 -3.64 4.38
N SER A 295 -14.44 -4.40 4.69
CA SER A 295 -14.07 -5.57 3.90
C SER A 295 -14.98 -6.78 4.06
N ASP A 296 -15.82 -6.77 5.10
CA ASP A 296 -16.75 -7.88 5.35
C ASP A 296 -18.03 -7.75 4.52
N GLN A 297 -18.26 -6.57 3.94
CA GLN A 297 -19.29 -6.34 2.95
C GLN A 297 -18.64 -6.48 1.57
N ASN A 298 -19.14 -7.35 0.69
CA ASN A 298 -18.70 -7.55 -0.70
C ASN A 298 -18.86 -6.29 -1.61
N ASN A 299 -18.86 -5.10 -1.03
CA ASN A 299 -18.96 -3.83 -1.71
C ASN A 299 -17.56 -3.37 -2.10
N SER A 300 -17.30 -3.34 -3.40
CA SER A 300 -16.13 -2.66 -3.93
C SER A 300 -16.26 -1.15 -3.70
N ILE A 301 -15.14 -0.46 -3.50
CA ILE A 301 -15.09 1.03 -3.43
C ILE A 301 -15.82 1.66 -4.64
N ASP A 302 -15.87 0.95 -5.76
CA ASP A 302 -16.58 1.33 -6.99
C ASP A 302 -18.09 1.52 -6.79
N SER A 303 -18.77 0.77 -5.90
CA SER A 303 -20.21 0.92 -5.63
C SER A 303 -20.52 2.19 -4.84
N ARG A 304 -19.64 2.56 -3.91
CA ARG A 304 -19.76 3.78 -3.08
C ARG A 304 -19.55 5.05 -3.90
N ILE A 305 -18.79 5.00 -4.99
CA ILE A 305 -18.68 6.13 -5.93
C ILE A 305 -20.04 6.48 -6.55
N ILE A 306 -20.87 5.49 -6.88
CA ILE A 306 -22.19 5.74 -7.49
C ILE A 306 -23.06 6.57 -6.55
N GLN A 307 -22.98 6.31 -5.24
CA GLN A 307 -23.71 7.06 -4.22
C GLN A 307 -23.30 8.55 -4.23
N ILE A 308 -22.00 8.84 -4.32
CA ILE A 308 -21.48 10.21 -4.41
C ILE A 308 -21.99 10.89 -5.68
N LEU A 309 -21.97 10.19 -6.81
CA LEU A 309 -22.47 10.73 -8.08
C LEU A 309 -23.96 11.03 -8.01
N ASP A 310 -24.75 10.18 -7.37
CA ASP A 310 -26.20 10.34 -7.28
C ASP A 310 -26.60 11.47 -6.32
N THR A 311 -25.84 11.68 -5.25
CA THR A 311 -26.12 12.67 -4.17
C THR A 311 -25.38 14.00 -4.31
N SER A 312 -24.23 14.01 -5.01
CA SER A 312 -23.39 15.20 -5.30
C SER A 312 -23.07 16.09 -4.08
N PRO A 313 -22.45 15.54 -3.01
CA PRO A 313 -22.06 16.32 -1.84
C PRO A 313 -20.96 17.34 -2.17
N LYS A 314 -20.81 18.36 -1.32
CA LYS A 314 -19.79 19.39 -1.50
C LYS A 314 -18.38 18.84 -1.31
N ILE A 315 -18.21 17.99 -0.30
CA ILE A 315 -16.97 17.25 -0.04
C ILE A 315 -17.31 15.77 0.07
N ALA A 316 -16.56 14.93 -0.64
CA ALA A 316 -16.62 13.49 -0.49
C ALA A 316 -15.25 12.90 -0.17
N ILE A 317 -15.23 11.95 0.77
CA ILE A 317 -14.08 11.16 1.17
C ILE A 317 -14.45 9.67 1.12
N LEU A 318 -13.66 8.89 0.40
CA LEU A 318 -13.73 7.42 0.38
C LEU A 318 -12.56 6.86 1.19
N ILE A 319 -12.86 6.03 2.19
CA ILE A 319 -11.87 5.35 3.02
C ILE A 319 -11.93 3.85 2.71
N GLY A 320 -10.78 3.23 2.44
CA GLY A 320 -10.71 1.78 2.25
C GLY A 320 -9.27 1.29 2.28
N TYR A 321 -9.06 0.00 2.04
CA TYR A 321 -7.71 -0.59 2.03
C TYR A 321 -7.46 -1.54 0.84
N THR A 322 -8.46 -1.76 -0.01
CA THR A 322 -8.37 -2.63 -1.19
C THR A 322 -7.89 -1.88 -2.41
N SER A 323 -7.43 -2.61 -3.43
CA SER A 323 -6.98 -2.05 -4.70
C SER A 323 -8.12 -1.30 -5.41
N ILE A 324 -7.87 -0.03 -5.73
CA ILE A 324 -8.82 0.83 -6.43
C ILE A 324 -8.60 0.72 -7.93
N THR A 325 -9.68 0.54 -8.69
CA THR A 325 -9.61 0.47 -10.16
C THR A 325 -9.24 1.83 -10.77
N GLU A 326 -8.54 1.82 -11.92
CA GLU A 326 -8.19 3.06 -12.65
C GLU A 326 -9.44 3.88 -13.05
N LYS A 327 -10.57 3.21 -13.28
CA LYS A 327 -11.87 3.84 -13.51
C LYS A 327 -12.32 4.67 -12.30
N THR A 328 -12.22 4.11 -11.10
CA THR A 328 -12.60 4.75 -9.84
C THR A 328 -11.67 5.92 -9.51
N LYS A 329 -10.36 5.80 -9.79
CA LYS A 329 -9.42 6.94 -9.70
C LYS A 329 -9.78 8.07 -10.67
N SER A 330 -10.11 7.73 -11.91
CA SER A 330 -10.51 8.71 -12.93
C SER A 330 -11.82 9.42 -12.58
N ILE A 331 -12.78 8.72 -11.98
CA ILE A 331 -14.02 9.33 -11.50
C ILE A 331 -13.73 10.22 -10.28
N ALA A 332 -12.97 9.72 -9.30
CA ALA A 332 -12.65 10.50 -8.11
C ALA A 332 -11.92 11.81 -8.42
N SER A 333 -10.97 11.80 -9.36
CA SER A 333 -10.28 13.02 -9.79
C SER A 333 -11.20 14.02 -10.49
N LYS A 334 -12.17 13.52 -11.28
CA LYS A 334 -13.15 14.37 -11.98
C LYS A 334 -14.19 14.99 -11.06
N TYR A 335 -14.61 14.27 -10.02
CA TYR A 335 -15.66 14.70 -9.08
C TYR A 335 -15.09 15.20 -7.74
N ASN A 336 -13.79 15.53 -7.70
CA ASN A 336 -13.09 16.03 -6.52
C ASN A 336 -13.35 15.19 -5.25
N VAL A 337 -13.29 13.86 -5.38
CA VAL A 337 -13.44 12.92 -4.28
C VAL A 337 -12.05 12.59 -3.73
N SER A 338 -11.86 12.73 -2.41
CA SER A 338 -10.61 12.33 -1.77
C SER A 338 -10.64 10.84 -1.46
N ILE A 339 -9.53 10.15 -1.70
CA ILE A 339 -9.40 8.72 -1.45
C ILE A 339 -8.32 8.51 -0.40
N ILE A 340 -8.63 7.77 0.65
CA ILE A 340 -7.70 7.41 1.73
C ILE A 340 -7.56 5.89 1.75
N LEU A 341 -6.35 5.41 1.52
CA LEU A 341 -6.00 3.99 1.50
C LEU A 341 -5.21 3.61 2.75
N SER A 342 -5.89 3.26 3.83
CA SER A 342 -5.25 2.90 5.09
C SER A 342 -6.16 2.04 5.98
N GLN A 343 -5.53 1.25 6.86
CA GLN A 343 -6.17 0.54 7.97
C GLN A 343 -5.79 1.14 9.33
N ASN A 344 -5.13 2.30 9.35
CA ASN A 344 -4.72 2.99 10.56
C ASN A 344 -5.64 4.19 10.82
N ILE A 345 -6.41 4.14 11.92
CA ILE A 345 -7.37 5.20 12.27
C ILE A 345 -6.69 6.58 12.37
N SER A 346 -5.51 6.67 12.99
CA SER A 346 -4.79 7.96 13.15
C SER A 346 -4.34 8.54 11.82
N GLU A 347 -3.85 7.69 10.91
CA GLU A 347 -3.49 8.11 9.55
C GLU A 347 -4.73 8.57 8.77
N ILE A 348 -5.82 7.80 8.86
CA ILE A 348 -7.09 8.15 8.22
C ILE A 348 -7.61 9.49 8.71
N LEU A 349 -7.58 9.75 10.01
CA LEU A 349 -8.00 11.02 10.60
C LEU A 349 -7.12 12.17 10.12
N SER A 350 -5.80 12.00 10.07
CA SER A 350 -4.87 13.04 9.60
C SER A 350 -5.09 13.38 8.12
N GLU A 351 -5.26 12.38 7.26
CA GLU A 351 -5.51 12.58 5.84
C GLU A 351 -6.91 13.16 5.57
N ALA A 352 -7.92 12.74 6.35
CA ALA A 352 -9.25 13.33 6.28
C ALA A 352 -9.24 14.81 6.68
N GLU A 353 -8.52 15.18 7.74
CA GLU A 353 -8.37 16.55 8.20
C GLU A 353 -7.72 17.46 7.13
N LYS A 354 -6.65 16.97 6.50
CA LYS A 354 -6.00 17.66 5.37
C LYS A 354 -6.95 17.84 4.20
N ALA A 355 -7.67 16.78 3.83
CA ALA A 355 -8.61 16.80 2.70
C ALA A 355 -9.75 17.80 2.90
N ILE A 356 -10.34 17.84 4.10
CA ILE A 356 -11.40 18.78 4.47
C ILE A 356 -10.85 20.22 4.44
N SER A 357 -9.73 20.46 5.11
CA SER A 357 -9.10 21.79 5.21
C SER A 357 -8.80 22.38 3.83
N HIS A 358 -8.17 21.60 2.94
CA HIS A 358 -7.83 22.04 1.60
C HIS A 358 -9.06 22.40 0.77
N LYS A 359 -10.13 21.60 0.85
CA LYS A 359 -11.36 21.85 0.10
C LYS A 359 -12.14 23.07 0.60
N LEU A 360 -12.13 23.34 1.90
CA LEU A 360 -12.72 24.55 2.47
C LEU A 360 -11.94 25.84 2.12
N GLN A 361 -10.62 25.74 1.97
CA GLN A 361 -9.77 26.88 1.56
C GLN A 361 -9.95 27.23 0.08
N ILE A 362 -10.14 26.25 -0.80
CA ILE A 362 -10.44 26.50 -2.22
C ILE A 362 -11.75 27.29 -2.37
N ASP A 363 -12.75 26.99 -1.55
CA ASP A 363 -14.06 27.64 -1.59
C ASP A 363 -14.04 29.10 -1.10
N SER A 364 -13.16 29.44 -0.16
CA SER A 364 -12.99 30.83 0.29
C SER A 364 -12.18 31.69 -0.70
N GLY A 365 -11.47 31.07 -1.65
CA GLY A 365 -10.73 31.74 -2.73
C GLY A 365 -11.52 31.99 -4.02
N GLN A 366 -12.68 31.34 -4.22
CA GLN A 366 -13.50 31.50 -5.44
C GLN A 366 -14.55 32.62 -5.37
N ASN A 367 -14.61 33.37 -4.26
CA ASN A 367 -15.53 34.49 -4.05
C ASN A 367 -14.82 35.87 -4.02
N LYS A 368 -13.72 36.03 -4.78
CA LYS A 368 -13.07 37.33 -4.99
C LYS A 368 -13.05 37.75 -6.44
#